data_AF-A0A316MGE8-F1
#
_entry.id   AF-A0A316MGE8-F1
#
_cell.length_a   1.000
_cell.length_b   1.000
_cell.length_c   1.000
_cell.angle_alpha   90.00
_cell.angle_beta   90.00
_cell.angle_gamma   90.00
#
_symmetry.space_group_name_H-M   'P 1'
#
loop_
_entity.id
_entity.type
_entity.pdbx_description
1 polymer ?
#
loop_
_entity_poly.entity_id
_entity_poly.type
_entity_poly.pdbx_seq_one_letter_code
_entity_poly.pdbx_strand_id
1 'polypeptide(L)'
;MKYGNSLLQLKICSYIEVIALSHNPHEQEWGRIIRLTNPKGTIRTVVIAMSEIITSPDIVLRKLMDLGVQLEDYKQSKSLLLEYLCTCKPSVYGTVTKKSGWHGDVYIIKDNSLGRNMDEIYILDNSTEENLMTESGTLEEWKEHIGVMCKGQSLLQPATINAVVLPVELGPK
;
A
#
# COMPACT_ATOMS: atom_id res chain seq x y z
N MET A 1 -14.23 48.52 16.21
CA MET A 1 -14.15 47.78 14.95
C MET A 1 -13.14 46.65 15.11
N LYS A 2 -13.58 45.39 15.19
CA LYS A 2 -12.70 44.22 15.12
C LYS A 2 -13.16 43.42 13.90
N TYR A 3 -12.44 43.56 12.78
CA TYR A 3 -12.57 42.62 11.68
C TYR A 3 -11.96 41.31 12.16
N GLY A 4 -12.81 40.40 12.65
CA GLY A 4 -12.42 39.01 12.82
C GLY A 4 -12.15 38.45 11.44
N ASN A 5 -10.88 38.13 11.15
CA ASN A 5 -10.52 37.27 10.03
C ASN A 5 -11.18 35.90 10.29
N SER A 6 -12.44 35.76 9.91
CA SER A 6 -13.08 34.47 9.74
C SER A 6 -12.36 33.79 8.57
N LEU A 7 -11.39 32.94 8.89
CA LEU A 7 -10.76 32.05 7.91
C LEU A 7 -11.90 31.29 7.22
N LEU A 8 -12.14 31.60 5.95
CA LEU A 8 -13.10 30.86 5.14
C LEU A 8 -12.57 29.43 5.02
N GLN A 9 -13.24 28.48 5.68
CA GLN A 9 -12.95 27.07 5.51
C GLN A 9 -13.54 26.63 4.17
N LEU A 10 -12.66 26.45 3.18
CA LEU A 10 -13.02 25.95 1.85
C LEU A 10 -12.78 24.44 1.83
N LYS A 11 -13.83 23.66 1.54
CA LYS A 11 -13.66 22.24 1.23
C LYS A 11 -13.02 22.13 -0.15
N ILE A 12 -11.96 21.33 -0.28
CA ILE A 12 -11.21 21.17 -1.54
C ILE A 12 -11.52 19.84 -2.20
N CYS A 13 -11.63 18.78 -1.40
CA CYS A 13 -11.92 17.44 -1.86
C CYS A 13 -12.58 16.59 -0.77
N SER A 14 -12.99 15.37 -1.14
CA SER A 14 -13.29 14.30 -0.18
C SER A 14 -12.07 13.97 0.68
N TYR A 15 -12.29 13.28 1.80
CA TYR A 15 -11.22 12.97 2.75
C TYR A 15 -10.10 12.15 2.11
N ILE A 16 -8.88 12.67 2.26
CA ILE A 16 -7.63 12.01 1.94
C ILE A 16 -6.64 12.31 3.06
N GLU A 17 -5.68 11.41 3.25
CA GLU A 17 -4.69 11.52 4.32
C GLU A 17 -3.35 10.98 3.85
N VAL A 18 -2.31 11.79 3.97
CA VAL A 18 -0.93 11.33 3.79
C VAL A 18 -0.48 10.64 5.07
N ILE A 19 -0.41 9.32 5.07
CA ILE A 19 -0.12 8.52 6.26
C ILE A 19 1.37 8.25 6.46
N ALA A 20 2.17 8.24 5.38
CA ALA A 20 3.61 8.02 5.45
C ALA A 20 4.36 8.57 4.24
N LEU A 21 5.67 8.78 4.42
CA LEU A 21 6.61 9.01 3.33
C LEU A 21 7.02 7.65 2.76
N SER A 22 6.83 7.43 1.46
CA SER A 22 7.25 6.17 0.83
C SER A 22 8.67 6.24 0.30
N HIS A 23 9.37 5.11 0.32
CA HIS A 23 10.56 4.85 -0.49
C HIS A 23 10.60 3.38 -0.91
N ASN A 24 11.45 3.05 -1.87
CA ASN A 24 11.75 1.65 -2.19
C ASN A 24 12.76 1.07 -1.17
N PRO A 25 13.04 -0.25 -1.18
CA PRO A 25 13.98 -0.88 -0.24
C PRO A 25 15.43 -0.35 -0.31
N HIS A 26 15.78 0.43 -1.34
CA HIS A 26 17.08 1.08 -1.50
C HIS A 26 17.06 2.56 -1.07
N GLU A 27 16.01 3.01 -0.37
CA GLU A 27 15.77 4.40 0.03
C GLU A 27 15.77 5.39 -1.14
N GLN A 28 15.30 4.92 -2.30
CA GLN A 28 15.12 5.70 -3.53
C GLN A 28 13.63 5.81 -3.87
N GLU A 29 13.31 6.56 -4.92
CA GLU A 29 11.92 6.70 -5.42
C GLU A 29 10.95 7.25 -4.36
N TRP A 30 11.35 8.33 -3.69
CA TRP A 30 10.56 8.93 -2.61
C TRP A 30 9.19 9.43 -3.07
N GLY A 31 8.19 9.22 -2.21
CA GLY A 31 6.80 9.51 -2.52
C GLY A 31 5.93 9.76 -1.29
N ARG A 32 4.63 9.54 -1.47
CA ARG A 32 3.59 9.63 -0.44
C ARG A 32 2.76 8.37 -0.46
N ILE A 33 2.55 7.82 0.74
CA ILE A 33 1.51 6.82 0.98
C ILE A 33 0.26 7.57 1.39
N ILE A 34 -0.78 7.46 0.58
CA ILE A 34 -2.03 8.18 0.75
C ILE A 34 -3.13 7.18 1.06
N ARG A 35 -3.83 7.41 2.17
CA ARG A 35 -5.07 6.74 2.54
C ARG A 35 -6.24 7.60 2.10
N LEU A 36 -7.21 6.98 1.44
CA LEU A 36 -8.44 7.63 1.00
C LEU A 36 -9.63 6.73 1.26
N THR A 37 -10.81 7.35 1.38
CA THR A 37 -12.07 6.61 1.51
C THR A 37 -12.90 6.90 0.28
N ASN A 38 -13.27 5.85 -0.46
CA ASN A 38 -14.13 6.00 -1.63
C ASN A 38 -15.58 6.35 -1.20
N PRO A 39 -16.46 6.75 -2.14
CA PRO A 39 -17.85 7.10 -1.82
C PRO A 39 -18.69 5.94 -1.22
N LYS A 40 -18.22 4.69 -1.35
CA LYS A 40 -18.84 3.50 -0.74
C LYS A 40 -18.32 3.21 0.67
N GLY A 41 -17.43 4.03 1.22
CA GLY A 41 -16.82 3.84 2.55
C GLY A 41 -15.65 2.85 2.56
N THR A 42 -15.20 2.35 1.41
CA THR A 42 -14.03 1.46 1.34
C THR A 42 -12.76 2.28 1.45
N ILE A 43 -11.90 1.90 2.41
CA ILE A 43 -10.56 2.48 2.55
C ILE A 43 -9.66 1.91 1.44
N ARG A 44 -8.93 2.79 0.78
CA ARG A 44 -7.91 2.45 -0.21
C ARG A 44 -6.61 3.14 0.16
N THR A 45 -5.51 2.48 -0.17
CA THR A 45 -4.17 3.04 -0.03
C THR A 45 -3.54 3.12 -1.41
N VAL A 46 -2.89 4.23 -1.71
CA VAL A 46 -2.19 4.45 -2.97
C VAL A 46 -0.85 5.10 -2.71
N VAL A 47 0.16 4.68 -3.48
CA VAL A 47 1.48 5.30 -3.49
C VAL A 47 1.56 6.26 -4.67
N ILE A 48 2.06 7.47 -4.41
CA ILE A 48 2.28 8.51 -5.42
C ILE A 48 3.71 9.02 -5.28
N ALA A 49 4.50 8.90 -6.34
CA ALA A 49 5.87 9.38 -6.35
C ALA A 49 5.91 10.91 -6.33
N MET A 50 6.87 11.50 -5.60
CA MET A 50 7.00 12.96 -5.55
C MET A 50 7.33 13.55 -6.92
N SER A 51 8.11 12.83 -7.73
CA SER A 51 8.42 13.20 -9.11
C SER A 51 7.16 13.31 -9.96
N GLU A 52 6.23 12.35 -9.85
CA GLU A 52 4.96 12.33 -10.61
C GLU A 52 4.08 13.54 -10.30
N ILE A 53 4.07 14.01 -9.05
CA ILE A 53 3.27 15.19 -8.66
C ILE A 53 3.73 16.44 -9.43
N ILE A 54 5.04 16.56 -9.69
CA ILE A 54 5.63 17.70 -10.38
C ILE A 54 5.59 17.53 -11.90
N THR A 55 5.96 16.35 -12.41
CA THR A 55 6.10 16.13 -13.85
C THR A 55 4.76 15.85 -14.55
N SER A 56 3.82 15.21 -13.84
CA SER A 56 2.57 14.70 -14.40
C SER A 56 1.38 14.88 -13.44
N PRO A 57 1.07 16.11 -13.00
CA PRO A 57 0.03 16.38 -12.00
C PRO A 57 -1.36 15.88 -12.43
N ASP A 58 -1.71 15.97 -13.71
CA ASP A 58 -3.00 15.49 -14.21
C ASP A 58 -3.16 13.96 -14.09
N ILE A 59 -2.06 13.20 -14.21
CA ILE A 59 -2.08 11.74 -14.04
C ILE A 59 -2.31 11.41 -12.57
N VAL A 60 -1.66 12.13 -11.65
CA VAL A 60 -1.85 11.99 -10.20
C VAL A 60 -3.30 12.27 -9.82
N LEU A 61 -3.86 13.38 -10.31
CA LEU A 61 -5.26 13.74 -10.07
C LEU A 61 -6.21 12.68 -10.64
N ARG A 62 -5.97 12.18 -11.86
CA ARG A 62 -6.78 11.12 -12.45
C ARG A 62 -6.75 9.86 -11.59
N LYS A 63 -5.56 9.41 -11.17
CA LYS A 63 -5.39 8.24 -10.28
C LYS A 63 -6.20 8.37 -8.99
N LEU A 64 -6.17 9.55 -8.37
CA LEU A 64 -6.96 9.83 -7.15
C LEU A 64 -8.47 9.81 -7.43
N MET A 65 -8.92 10.42 -8.52
CA MET A 65 -10.33 10.44 -8.90
C MET A 65 -10.86 9.03 -9.26
N ASP A 66 -10.06 8.22 -9.94
CA ASP A 66 -10.39 6.83 -10.27
C ASP A 66 -10.57 5.97 -9.00
N LEU A 67 -9.86 6.32 -7.92
CA LEU A 67 -10.01 5.70 -6.60
C LEU A 67 -11.20 6.26 -5.79
N GLY A 68 -11.92 7.24 -6.33
CA GLY A 68 -13.13 7.81 -5.75
C GLY A 68 -12.94 9.14 -5.02
N VAL A 69 -11.78 9.80 -5.15
CA VAL A 69 -11.61 11.16 -4.62
C VAL A 69 -12.48 12.13 -5.42
N GLN A 70 -13.30 12.90 -4.71
CA GLN A 70 -14.15 13.93 -5.29
C GLN A 70 -13.52 15.29 -5.07
N LEU A 71 -13.21 16.01 -6.15
CA LEU A 71 -12.77 17.40 -6.10
C LEU A 71 -13.97 18.34 -6.06
N GLU A 72 -13.87 19.40 -5.27
CA GLU A 72 -14.85 20.48 -5.30
C GLU A 72 -14.59 21.38 -6.52
N ASP A 73 -15.64 21.95 -7.11
CA ASP A 73 -15.61 22.75 -8.33
C ASP A 73 -15.14 24.20 -8.08
N TYR A 74 -13.93 24.34 -7.51
CA TYR A 74 -13.23 25.60 -7.40
C TYR A 74 -12.01 25.61 -8.30
N LYS A 75 -11.71 26.77 -8.90
CA LYS A 75 -10.52 26.97 -9.76
C LYS A 75 -9.22 26.55 -9.09
N GLN A 76 -9.14 26.67 -7.76
CA GLN A 76 -7.94 26.40 -6.96
C GLN A 76 -7.92 24.98 -6.36
N SER A 77 -8.99 24.18 -6.47
CA SER A 77 -9.06 22.89 -5.78
C SER A 77 -7.93 21.95 -6.18
N LYS A 78 -7.63 21.89 -7.50
CA LYS A 78 -6.57 21.05 -8.05
C LYS A 78 -5.19 21.45 -7.52
N SER A 79 -4.86 22.74 -7.57
CA SER A 79 -3.56 23.23 -7.13
C SER A 79 -3.36 23.05 -5.64
N LEU A 80 -4.39 23.32 -4.82
CA LEU A 80 -4.33 23.16 -3.36
C LEU A 80 -4.19 21.70 -2.95
N LEU A 81 -4.86 20.78 -3.66
CA LEU A 81 -4.67 19.35 -3.44
C LEU A 81 -3.23 18.91 -3.74
N LEU A 82 -2.69 19.29 -4.90
CA LEU A 82 -1.30 18.94 -5.26
C LEU A 82 -0.29 19.56 -4.29
N GLU A 83 -0.51 20.81 -3.87
CA GLU A 83 0.31 21.49 -2.86
C GLU A 83 0.27 20.74 -1.53
N TYR A 84 -0.91 20.31 -1.08
CA TYR A 84 -1.05 19.48 0.13
C TYR A 84 -0.23 18.19 0.03
N LEU A 85 -0.32 17.47 -1.09
CA LEU A 85 0.45 16.24 -1.29
C LEU A 85 1.98 16.49 -1.29
N CYS A 86 2.43 17.59 -1.88
CA CYS A 86 3.84 17.96 -1.88
C CYS A 86 4.35 18.35 -0.48
N THR A 87 3.57 19.13 0.26
CA THR A 87 4.02 19.77 1.51
C THR A 87 3.77 18.95 2.75
N CYS A 88 2.79 18.04 2.73
CA CYS A 88 2.50 17.18 3.88
C CYS A 88 3.65 16.20 4.12
N LYS A 89 4.13 16.17 5.37
CA LYS A 89 5.29 15.39 5.83
C LYS A 89 4.96 14.69 7.14
N PRO A 90 4.31 13.51 7.10
CA PRO A 90 4.16 12.69 8.29
C PRO A 90 5.53 12.24 8.81
N SER A 91 5.62 11.91 10.10
CA SER A 91 6.84 11.36 10.73
C SER A 91 7.02 9.85 10.50
N VAL A 92 6.07 9.23 9.81
CA VAL A 92 6.03 7.79 9.54
C VAL A 92 6.62 7.53 8.16
N TYR A 93 7.45 6.48 8.06
CA TYR A 93 8.02 5.99 6.81
C TYR A 93 7.28 4.75 6.32
N GLY A 94 7.49 4.39 5.06
CA GLY A 94 7.01 3.13 4.54
C GLY A 94 7.78 2.64 3.33
N THR A 95 8.10 1.35 3.37
CA THR A 95 8.78 0.65 2.29
C THR A 95 7.77 0.10 1.29
N VAL A 96 7.96 0.47 0.02
CA VAL A 96 7.13 0.06 -1.10
C VAL A 96 7.93 -0.86 -2.02
N THR A 97 7.43 -2.07 -2.24
CA THR A 97 8.04 -3.06 -3.15
C THR A 97 7.09 -3.39 -4.30
N LYS A 98 7.64 -3.79 -5.44
CA LYS A 98 6.87 -4.31 -6.59
C LYS A 98 6.68 -5.82 -6.55
N LYS A 99 7.41 -6.51 -5.67
CA LYS A 99 7.40 -7.97 -5.54
C LYS A 99 7.24 -8.37 -4.08
N SER A 100 6.42 -9.39 -3.85
CA SER A 100 6.32 -10.07 -2.57
C SER A 100 7.66 -10.70 -2.20
N GLY A 101 7.98 -10.74 -0.92
CA GLY A 101 9.23 -11.32 -0.42
C GLY A 101 9.68 -10.74 0.91
N TRP A 102 10.81 -11.22 1.36
CA TRP A 102 11.47 -10.79 2.59
C TRP A 102 12.20 -9.45 2.39
N HIS A 103 11.97 -8.53 3.31
CA HIS A 103 12.67 -7.26 3.47
C HIS A 103 13.10 -7.14 4.93
N GLY A 104 14.33 -7.55 5.22
CA GLY A 104 14.77 -7.75 6.61
C GLY A 104 13.91 -8.79 7.31
N ASP A 105 13.40 -8.46 8.50
CA ASP A 105 12.54 -9.34 9.32
C ASP A 105 11.05 -9.27 8.96
N VAL A 106 10.70 -8.59 7.87
CA VAL A 106 9.32 -8.41 7.42
C VAL A 106 9.11 -9.05 6.05
N TYR A 107 8.17 -9.97 5.97
CA TYR A 107 7.66 -10.56 4.75
C TYR A 107 6.49 -9.74 4.23
N ILE A 108 6.63 -9.20 3.03
CA ILE A 108 5.60 -8.38 2.38
C ILE A 108 4.78 -9.26 1.43
N ILE A 109 3.46 -9.24 1.61
CA ILE A 109 2.49 -9.96 0.77
C ILE A 109 1.40 -8.98 0.29
N LYS A 110 0.54 -9.44 -0.61
CA LYS A 110 -0.59 -8.65 -1.09
C LYS A 110 -1.50 -8.27 0.09
N ASP A 111 -1.78 -6.97 0.20
CA ASP A 111 -2.66 -6.36 1.19
C ASP A 111 -2.26 -6.61 2.67
N ASN A 112 -1.08 -7.19 2.93
CA ASN A 112 -0.63 -7.50 4.28
C ASN A 112 0.90 -7.57 4.41
N SER A 113 1.41 -7.52 5.64
CA SER A 113 2.82 -7.73 5.95
C SER A 113 2.96 -8.52 7.24
N LEU A 114 3.96 -9.39 7.32
CA LEU A 114 4.17 -10.32 8.43
C LEU A 114 5.61 -10.18 8.91
N GLY A 115 5.83 -9.94 10.20
CA GLY A 115 7.18 -9.72 10.73
C GLY A 115 7.18 -9.27 12.18
N ARG A 116 8.37 -9.10 12.74
CA ARG A 116 8.58 -8.54 14.08
C ARG A 116 9.06 -7.10 13.95
N ASN A 117 8.69 -6.23 14.91
CA ASN A 117 9.12 -4.82 14.98
C ASN A 117 8.89 -4.03 13.67
N MET A 118 7.64 -3.92 13.24
CA MET A 118 7.27 -3.07 12.10
C MET A 118 7.27 -1.60 12.53
N ASP A 119 8.42 -0.95 12.40
CA ASP A 119 8.59 0.48 12.70
C ASP A 119 8.12 1.39 11.55
N GLU A 120 7.74 0.79 10.42
CA GLU A 120 7.26 1.47 9.21
C GLU A 120 6.11 0.70 8.53
N ILE A 121 5.48 1.34 7.53
CA ILE A 121 4.40 0.75 6.74
C ILE A 121 5.00 -0.01 5.55
N TYR A 122 4.67 -1.29 5.40
CA TYR A 122 5.10 -2.10 4.25
C TYR A 122 3.97 -2.25 3.23
N ILE A 123 4.23 -1.88 1.97
CA ILE A 123 3.25 -1.94 0.89
C ILE A 123 3.83 -2.69 -0.31
N LEU A 124 3.02 -3.60 -0.83
CA LEU A 124 3.21 -4.17 -2.16
C LEU A 124 2.45 -3.31 -3.17
N ASP A 125 3.17 -2.57 -4.02
CA ASP A 125 2.54 -1.80 -5.09
C ASP A 125 2.09 -2.74 -6.22
N ASN A 126 0.76 -2.93 -6.30
CA ASN A 126 0.11 -3.78 -7.29
C ASN A 126 -0.04 -3.10 -8.66
N SER A 127 0.62 -1.96 -8.91
CA SER A 127 0.51 -1.21 -10.18
C SER A 127 1.02 -1.96 -11.42
N THR A 128 1.80 -3.03 -11.23
CA THR A 128 2.26 -3.95 -12.27
C THR A 128 1.64 -5.32 -12.03
N GLU A 129 0.64 -5.69 -12.82
CA GLU A 129 -0.12 -6.95 -12.68
C GLU A 129 0.77 -8.21 -12.68
N GLU A 130 0.57 -9.04 -11.66
CA GLU A 130 0.47 -10.52 -11.62
C GLU A 130 0.83 -10.98 -10.19
N ASN A 131 0.00 -10.63 -9.21
CA ASN A 131 0.02 -11.35 -7.94
C ASN A 131 -0.94 -12.54 -8.07
N LEU A 132 -0.39 -13.66 -8.55
CA LEU A 132 -1.06 -14.96 -8.72
C LEU A 132 -1.44 -15.64 -7.40
N MET A 133 -1.13 -15.01 -6.26
CA MET A 133 -1.53 -15.52 -4.94
C MET A 133 -2.91 -15.00 -4.57
N THR A 134 -3.92 -15.80 -4.90
CA THR A 134 -5.25 -15.70 -4.31
C THR A 134 -5.41 -16.77 -3.24
N GLU A 135 -6.03 -16.41 -2.12
CA GLU A 135 -6.40 -17.37 -1.08
C GLU A 135 -7.69 -18.09 -1.50
N SER A 136 -7.71 -19.42 -1.38
CA SER A 136 -8.87 -20.25 -1.65
C SER A 136 -8.89 -21.45 -0.72
N GLY A 137 -10.01 -21.67 -0.02
CA GLY A 137 -10.16 -22.68 1.01
C GLY A 137 -9.60 -22.27 2.38
N THR A 138 -9.72 -23.16 3.36
CA THR A 138 -9.19 -22.99 4.72
C THR A 138 -7.93 -23.85 4.94
N LEU A 139 -7.14 -23.50 5.96
CA LEU A 139 -5.98 -24.29 6.35
C LEU A 139 -6.39 -25.71 6.77
N GLU A 140 -7.53 -25.84 7.42
CA GLU A 140 -8.13 -27.10 7.85
C GLU A 140 -8.50 -27.96 6.64
N GLU A 141 -9.22 -27.40 5.65
CA GLU A 141 -9.54 -28.10 4.40
C GLU A 141 -8.27 -28.53 3.66
N TRP A 142 -7.23 -27.70 3.63
CA TRP A 142 -5.95 -28.07 3.02
C TRP A 142 -5.28 -29.22 3.76
N LYS A 143 -5.24 -29.19 5.10
CA LYS A 143 -4.67 -30.28 5.91
C LYS A 143 -5.42 -31.59 5.70
N GLU A 144 -6.75 -31.54 5.64
CA GLU A 144 -7.61 -32.72 5.47
C GLU A 144 -7.51 -33.35 4.08
N HIS A 145 -7.47 -32.53 3.02
CA HIS A 145 -7.53 -33.04 1.63
C HIS A 145 -6.15 -33.21 0.98
N ILE A 146 -5.19 -32.35 1.30
CA ILE A 146 -3.84 -32.35 0.69
C ILE A 146 -2.79 -32.85 1.69
N GLY A 147 -2.86 -32.42 2.94
CA GLY A 147 -1.90 -32.81 3.99
C GLY A 147 -1.89 -34.32 4.26
N VAL A 148 -3.06 -34.98 4.21
CA VAL A 148 -3.17 -36.44 4.36
C VAL A 148 -2.56 -37.20 3.18
N MET A 149 -2.70 -36.69 1.95
CA MET A 149 -2.11 -37.28 0.73
C MET A 149 -0.57 -37.24 0.74
N CYS A 150 0.02 -36.29 1.45
CA CYS A 150 1.47 -36.12 1.56
C CYS A 150 2.10 -37.07 2.60
N LYS A 151 1.29 -37.77 3.41
CA LYS A 151 1.78 -38.68 4.45
C LYS A 151 2.20 -40.01 3.82
N GLY A 152 3.51 -40.26 3.75
CA GLY A 152 4.08 -41.53 3.26
C GLY A 152 4.48 -41.56 1.78
N GLN A 153 4.30 -40.46 1.03
CA GLN A 153 4.86 -40.31 -0.31
C GLN A 153 6.16 -39.49 -0.25
N SER A 154 7.29 -40.19 -0.31
CA SER A 154 8.66 -39.65 -0.17
C SER A 154 9.02 -38.54 -1.17
N LEU A 155 8.31 -38.44 -2.30
CA LEU A 155 8.50 -37.40 -3.32
C LEU A 155 7.61 -36.16 -3.13
N LEU A 156 6.45 -36.29 -2.45
CA LEU A 156 5.51 -35.18 -2.24
C LEU A 156 5.78 -34.42 -0.93
N GLN A 157 6.42 -35.07 0.05
CA GLN A 157 6.83 -34.42 1.29
C GLN A 157 7.83 -33.26 1.07
N PRO A 158 8.91 -33.41 0.27
CA PRO A 158 9.83 -32.30 0.04
C PRO A 158 9.18 -31.15 -0.73
N ALA A 159 8.29 -31.44 -1.69
CA ALA A 159 7.65 -30.43 -2.53
C ALA A 159 6.65 -29.57 -1.75
N THR A 160 5.87 -30.17 -0.85
CA THR A 160 4.93 -29.45 0.01
C THR A 160 5.61 -28.70 1.15
N ILE A 161 6.67 -29.28 1.72
CA ILE A 161 7.53 -28.58 2.68
C ILE A 161 8.17 -27.36 2.00
N ASN A 162 8.78 -27.49 0.83
CA ASN A 162 9.41 -26.34 0.15
C ASN A 162 8.40 -25.23 -0.18
N ALA A 163 7.17 -25.54 -0.58
CA ALA A 163 6.15 -24.52 -0.83
C ALA A 163 5.77 -23.70 0.43
N VAL A 164 5.80 -24.32 1.63
CA VAL A 164 5.48 -23.69 2.92
C VAL A 164 6.72 -23.14 3.64
N VAL A 165 7.89 -23.72 3.40
CA VAL A 165 9.17 -23.37 4.01
C VAL A 165 9.90 -22.28 3.24
N LEU A 166 9.67 -22.10 1.93
CA LEU A 166 10.19 -20.93 1.20
C LEU A 166 9.78 -19.60 1.85
N PRO A 167 8.54 -19.43 2.36
CA PRO A 167 8.20 -18.30 3.21
C PRO A 167 8.94 -18.26 4.55
N VAL A 168 9.35 -19.38 5.17
CA VAL A 168 9.81 -19.43 6.58
C VAL A 168 11.34 -19.52 6.75
N GLU A 169 12.07 -20.19 5.86
CA GLU A 169 13.53 -20.37 5.96
C GLU A 169 14.37 -19.24 5.32
N LEU A 170 13.74 -18.35 4.55
CA LEU A 170 14.43 -17.20 3.92
C LEU A 170 14.37 -15.92 4.77
N GLY A 171 13.77 -15.96 5.96
CA GLY A 171 13.90 -14.90 6.95
C GLY A 171 15.33 -14.84 7.51
N PRO A 172 15.84 -13.67 7.91
CA PRO A 172 17.19 -13.57 8.46
C PRO A 172 17.31 -14.39 9.74
N LYS A 173 18.53 -14.91 10.00
CA LYS A 173 18.90 -15.54 11.27
C LYS A 173 19.13 -14.51 12.36
#